data_AF-S4P9W2-F1
#
_entry.id   AF-S4P9W2-F1
#
_cell.length_a   1.000
_cell.length_b   1.000
_cell.length_c   1.000
_cell.angle_alpha   90.00
_cell.angle_beta   90.00
_cell.angle_gamma   90.00
#
_symmetry.space_group_name_H-M   'P 1'
#
loop_
_entity.id
_entity.type
_entity.pdbx_description
1 polymer ?
#
loop_
_entity_poly.entity_id
_entity_poly.type
_entity_poly.pdbx_seq_one_letter_code
_entity_poly.pdbx_strand_id
1 'polypeptide(L)'
;KRKLTRIHVHTLAYQAILTVKGFEWKRTKAAAAKASLTAHRYVCNSQKISLDKCKLLLDDSFSTTTDDNNNSRVFFEPTKPVACWEEVLDNDEVEICVAPVLICTEAQLTAGAGDNISAAGLVLQVEK
;
A
#
# COMPACT_ATOMS: atom_id res chain seq x y z
N LYS A 1 17.20 21.76 -5.77
CA LYS A 1 15.82 21.19 -5.79
C LYS A 1 15.85 19.87 -5.03
N ARG A 2 14.96 19.61 -4.06
CA ARG A 2 14.99 18.37 -3.25
C ARG A 2 14.45 17.21 -4.09
N LYS A 3 15.14 16.06 -4.08
CA LYS A 3 14.69 14.86 -4.81
C LYS A 3 13.45 14.27 -4.13
N LEU A 4 12.44 13.88 -4.90
CA LEU A 4 11.30 13.11 -4.41
C LEU A 4 11.72 11.64 -4.31
N THR A 5 11.61 11.05 -3.12
CA THR A 5 12.15 9.70 -2.86
C THR A 5 11.12 8.75 -2.26
N ARG A 6 9.88 9.22 -2.09
CA ARG A 6 8.76 8.45 -1.58
C ARG A 6 7.45 8.93 -2.16
N ILE A 7 6.63 7.99 -2.59
CA ILE A 7 5.22 8.20 -2.95
C ILE A 7 4.40 7.14 -2.23
N HIS A 8 3.30 7.54 -1.61
CA HIS A 8 2.29 6.63 -1.06
C HIS A 8 0.98 6.90 -1.79
N VAL A 9 0.61 5.97 -2.68
CA VAL A 9 -0.66 5.99 -3.40
C VAL A 9 -1.66 5.16 -2.61
N HIS A 10 -2.79 5.77 -2.28
CA HIS A 10 -3.88 5.10 -1.57
C HIS A 10 -5.15 5.11 -2.41
N THR A 11 -5.70 3.93 -2.68
CA THR A 11 -6.97 3.75 -3.36
C THR A 11 -7.95 3.02 -2.45
N LEU A 12 -9.18 2.82 -2.94
CA LEU A 12 -10.17 1.99 -2.26
C LEU A 12 -9.68 0.53 -2.15
N ALA A 13 -9.10 -0.03 -3.21
CA ALA A 13 -8.79 -1.46 -3.31
C ALA A 13 -7.38 -1.84 -2.85
N TYR A 14 -6.43 -0.90 -2.87
CA TYR A 14 -5.05 -1.18 -2.52
C TYR A 14 -4.29 0.05 -2.03
N GLN A 15 -3.20 -0.21 -1.32
CA GLN A 15 -2.18 0.75 -0.92
C GLN A 15 -0.88 0.41 -1.65
N ALA A 16 -0.23 1.40 -2.25
CA ALA A 16 1.07 1.24 -2.86
C ALA A 16 2.05 2.26 -2.27
N ILE A 17 3.20 1.78 -1.80
CA ILE A 17 4.29 2.64 -1.31
C ILE A 17 5.51 2.39 -2.19
N LEU A 18 6.03 3.47 -2.76
CA LEU A 18 7.19 3.51 -3.62
C LEU A 18 8.30 4.28 -2.90
N THR A 19 9.49 3.71 -2.80
CA THR A 19 10.64 4.36 -2.15
C THR A 19 11.91 4.13 -2.94
N VAL A 20 12.68 5.19 -3.17
CA VAL A 20 14.01 5.09 -3.81
C VAL A 20 14.98 4.44 -2.83
N LYS A 21 15.68 3.38 -3.28
CA LYS A 21 16.72 2.70 -2.52
C LYS A 21 17.89 3.64 -2.22
N GLY A 22 18.61 3.37 -1.14
CA GLY A 22 19.71 4.22 -0.67
C GLY A 22 19.28 5.50 0.08
N PHE A 23 17.98 5.78 0.18
CA PHE A 23 17.43 6.78 1.10
C PHE A 23 16.94 6.13 2.40
N GLU A 24 16.80 6.93 3.46
CA GLU A 24 16.44 6.52 4.82
C GLU A 24 14.95 6.13 4.99
N TRP A 25 14.37 5.40 4.03
CA TRP A 25 13.03 4.82 4.16
C TRP A 25 13.13 3.37 4.63
N LYS A 26 12.53 3.07 5.77
CA LYS A 26 12.56 1.73 6.38
C LYS A 26 11.19 1.07 6.29
N ARG A 27 11.17 -0.26 6.39
CA ARG A 27 9.95 -1.07 6.62
C ARG A 27 8.80 -0.82 5.61
N THR A 28 9.09 -0.54 4.35
CA THR A 28 8.10 -0.26 3.28
C THR A 28 6.97 -1.28 3.24
N LYS A 29 7.30 -2.57 3.33
CA LYS A 29 6.33 -3.67 3.38
C LYS A 29 5.36 -3.55 4.56
N ALA A 30 5.87 -3.27 5.75
CA ALA A 30 5.04 -3.11 6.95
C ALA A 30 4.21 -1.82 6.90
N ALA A 31 4.78 -0.74 6.33
CA ALA A 31 4.09 0.52 6.10
C ALA A 31 2.86 0.33 5.19
N ALA A 32 3.01 -0.43 4.09
CA ALA A 32 1.90 -0.73 3.19
C ALA A 32 0.80 -1.56 3.88
N ALA A 33 1.18 -2.58 4.65
CA ALA A 33 0.24 -3.36 5.46
C ALA A 33 -0.51 -2.50 6.47
N LYS A 34 0.20 -1.65 7.21
CA LYS A 34 -0.38 -0.78 8.24
C LYS A 34 -1.33 0.23 7.64
N ALA A 35 -0.96 0.86 6.52
CA ALA A 35 -1.84 1.76 5.77
C ALA A 35 -3.14 1.06 5.34
N SER A 36 -3.04 -0.16 4.81
CA SER A 36 -4.20 -0.94 4.37
C SER A 36 -5.15 -1.28 5.52
N LEU A 37 -4.60 -1.77 6.64
CA LEU A 37 -5.41 -2.11 7.82
C LEU A 37 -6.04 -0.86 8.47
N THR A 38 -5.34 0.28 8.45
CA THR A 38 -5.89 1.55 8.92
C THR A 38 -7.05 2.01 8.04
N ALA A 39 -7.00 1.80 6.72
CA ALA A 39 -8.11 2.13 5.82
C ALA A 39 -9.40 1.43 6.26
N HIS A 40 -9.35 0.11 6.48
CA HIS A 40 -10.52 -0.64 6.97
C HIS A 40 -11.01 -0.12 8.32
N ARG A 41 -10.10 -0.02 9.30
CA ARG A 41 -10.42 0.35 10.69
C ARG A 41 -11.05 1.73 10.79
N TYR A 42 -10.48 2.70 10.08
CA TYR A 42 -11.01 4.06 10.05
C TYR A 42 -12.39 4.07 9.38
N VAL A 43 -12.52 3.43 8.22
CA VAL A 43 -13.77 3.49 7.46
C VAL A 43 -14.92 2.76 8.15
N CYS A 44 -14.63 1.61 8.76
CA CYS A 44 -15.60 0.86 9.58
C CYS A 44 -15.80 1.47 10.98
N ASN A 45 -15.09 2.55 11.34
CA ASN A 45 -15.10 3.10 12.70
C ASN A 45 -14.88 2.02 13.79
N SER A 46 -13.88 1.17 13.57
CA SER A 46 -13.58 0.01 14.43
C SER A 46 -12.07 -0.13 14.65
N GLN A 47 -11.68 -0.53 15.86
CA GLN A 47 -10.27 -0.81 16.17
C GLN A 47 -9.79 -2.18 15.65
N LYS A 48 -10.72 -3.06 15.28
CA LYS A 48 -10.45 -4.43 14.79
C LYS A 48 -10.95 -4.58 13.36
N ILE A 49 -10.41 -5.57 12.66
CA ILE A 49 -10.93 -5.97 11.34
C ILE A 49 -12.13 -6.88 11.56
N SER A 50 -13.30 -6.49 11.05
CA SER A 50 -14.53 -7.27 11.09
C SER A 50 -14.69 -8.00 9.77
N LEU A 51 -14.40 -9.31 9.74
CA LEU A 51 -14.40 -10.10 8.50
C LEU A 51 -15.76 -10.15 7.81
N ASP A 52 -16.84 -10.08 8.58
CA ASP A 52 -18.24 -9.96 8.10
C ASP A 52 -18.49 -8.67 7.33
N LYS A 53 -17.69 -7.63 7.56
CA LYS A 53 -17.76 -6.32 6.90
C LYS A 53 -16.60 -6.09 5.93
N CYS A 54 -15.87 -7.13 5.57
CA CYS A 54 -14.73 -7.05 4.65
C CYS A 54 -15.12 -7.48 3.24
N LYS A 55 -14.69 -6.72 2.24
CA LYS A 55 -14.66 -7.14 0.84
C LYS A 55 -13.28 -6.91 0.25
N LEU A 56 -12.71 -7.94 -0.37
CA LEU A 56 -11.51 -7.82 -1.19
C LEU A 56 -11.93 -7.47 -2.63
N LEU A 57 -11.42 -6.38 -3.19
CA LEU A 57 -11.69 -5.97 -4.58
C LEU A 57 -10.50 -6.15 -5.51
N LEU A 58 -9.28 -6.20 -4.97
CA LEU A 58 -8.08 -6.39 -5.78
C LEU A 58 -8.02 -7.86 -6.22
N ASP A 59 -7.81 -8.08 -7.51
CA ASP A 59 -7.63 -9.42 -8.08
C ASP A 59 -6.36 -10.10 -7.56
N ASP A 60 -6.30 -11.42 -7.69
CA ASP A 60 -5.19 -12.24 -7.20
C ASP A 60 -3.84 -11.94 -7.88
N SER A 61 -3.85 -11.22 -9.02
CA SER A 61 -2.64 -10.80 -9.72
C SER A 61 -2.82 -9.54 -10.55
N PHE A 62 -1.72 -8.84 -10.84
CA PHE A 62 -1.68 -7.67 -11.72
C PHE A 62 -0.34 -7.55 -12.45
N SER A 63 -0.32 -6.83 -13.58
CA SER A 63 0.92 -6.51 -14.31
C SER A 63 1.62 -5.31 -13.65
N THR A 64 2.95 -5.35 -13.54
CA THR A 64 3.74 -4.26 -12.93
C THR A 64 3.71 -2.96 -13.73
N THR A 65 3.56 -3.07 -15.05
CA THR A 65 3.46 -1.94 -15.98
C THR A 65 2.43 -2.22 -17.06
N THR A 66 2.01 -1.16 -17.75
CA THR A 66 1.16 -1.22 -18.95
C THR A 66 1.98 -1.36 -20.24
N ASP A 67 3.31 -1.29 -20.18
CA ASP A 67 4.19 -1.56 -21.32
C ASP A 67 4.27 -3.07 -21.60
N ASP A 68 3.79 -3.47 -22.77
CA ASP A 68 3.77 -4.87 -23.21
C ASP A 68 5.17 -5.49 -23.35
N ASN A 69 6.22 -4.68 -23.54
CA ASN A 69 7.58 -5.19 -23.78
C ASN A 69 8.39 -5.43 -22.50
N ASN A 70 7.94 -4.90 -21.36
CA ASN A 70 8.66 -4.99 -20.08
C ASN A 70 7.69 -5.24 -18.91
N ASN A 71 6.72 -6.12 -19.10
CA ASN A 71 5.79 -6.49 -18.05
C ASN A 71 6.27 -7.71 -17.25
N SER A 72 6.01 -7.66 -15.95
CA SER A 72 6.03 -8.83 -15.09
C SER A 72 4.69 -8.91 -14.36
N ARG A 73 4.33 -10.10 -13.86
CA ARG A 73 3.07 -10.30 -13.14
C ARG A 73 3.35 -10.53 -11.66
N VAL A 74 2.67 -9.76 -10.83
CA VAL A 74 2.70 -9.88 -9.37
C VAL A 74 1.48 -10.67 -8.93
N PHE A 75 1.67 -11.65 -8.04
CA PHE A 75 0.62 -12.47 -7.47
C PHE A 75 0.50 -12.22 -5.96
N PHE A 76 -0.72 -12.24 -5.43
CA PHE A 76 -0.97 -12.15 -4.01
C PHE A 76 -1.13 -13.52 -3.38
N GLU A 77 -0.25 -13.85 -2.43
CA GLU A 77 -0.40 -15.00 -1.55
C GLU A 77 -1.21 -14.57 -0.31
N PRO A 78 -2.36 -15.19 0.01
CA PRO A 78 -3.15 -14.80 1.18
C PRO A 78 -2.38 -14.84 2.51
N THR A 79 -1.38 -15.72 2.63
CA THR A 79 -0.50 -15.83 3.82
C THR A 79 0.63 -14.80 3.82
N LYS A 80 0.87 -14.11 2.70
CA LYS A 80 1.85 -13.03 2.54
C LYS A 80 1.25 -11.90 1.67
N PRO A 81 0.24 -11.19 2.16
CA PRO A 81 -0.62 -10.33 1.34
C PRO A 81 0.03 -9.03 0.86
N VAL A 82 1.27 -8.73 1.26
CA VAL A 82 2.02 -7.58 0.74
C VAL A 82 3.07 -8.08 -0.23
N ALA A 83 2.86 -7.75 -1.50
CA ALA A 83 3.80 -8.01 -2.58
C ALA A 83 4.76 -6.83 -2.71
N CYS A 84 6.06 -7.10 -2.82
CA CYS A 84 7.06 -6.08 -3.09
C CYS A 84 7.98 -6.53 -4.22
N TRP A 85 8.38 -5.59 -5.08
CA TRP A 85 9.34 -5.79 -6.15
C TRP A 85 10.16 -4.51 -6.36
N GLU A 86 11.18 -4.60 -7.21
CA GLU A 86 12.07 -3.50 -7.53
C GLU A 86 11.96 -3.14 -9.01
N GLU A 87 11.98 -1.85 -9.31
CA GLU A 87 12.05 -1.32 -10.68
C GLU A 87 13.12 -0.24 -10.79
N VAL A 88 13.67 -0.07 -11.98
CA VAL A 88 14.60 1.03 -12.28
C VAL A 88 13.82 2.11 -13.03
N LEU A 89 13.63 3.26 -12.38
CA LEU A 89 12.95 4.43 -12.94
C LEU A 89 13.94 5.59 -13.04
N ASP A 90 14.22 6.09 -14.26
CA ASP A 90 15.16 7.20 -14.49
C ASP A 90 16.55 7.03 -13.83
N ASN A 91 17.09 5.79 -13.85
CA ASN A 91 18.33 5.37 -13.20
C ASN A 91 18.29 5.25 -11.66
N ASP A 92 17.12 5.37 -11.04
CA ASP A 92 16.92 5.10 -9.62
C ASP A 92 16.31 3.71 -9.41
N GLU A 93 16.88 2.92 -8.50
CA GLU A 93 16.26 1.70 -7.99
C GLU A 93 15.13 2.06 -7.02
N VAL A 94 13.91 1.64 -7.33
CA VAL A 94 12.70 1.92 -6.55
C VAL A 94 12.12 0.62 -6.03
N GLU A 95 11.97 0.53 -4.71
CA GLU A 95 11.16 -0.52 -4.08
C GLU A 95 9.69 -0.13 -4.13
N ILE A 96 8.87 -1.01 -4.67
CA ILE A 96 7.42 -0.86 -4.72
C ILE A 96 6.81 -1.95 -3.85
N CYS A 97 5.99 -1.58 -2.88
CA CYS A 97 5.23 -2.51 -2.05
C CYS A 97 3.73 -2.22 -2.15
N VAL A 98 2.94 -3.22 -2.51
CA VAL A 98 1.48 -3.14 -2.65
C VAL A 98 0.79 -4.05 -1.65
N ALA A 99 -0.19 -3.50 -0.93
CA ALA A 99 -1.06 -4.22 -0.02
C ALA A 99 -2.53 -4.05 -0.43
N PRO A 100 -3.30 -5.14 -0.63
CA PRO A 100 -4.73 -5.04 -0.85
C PRO A 100 -5.42 -4.47 0.39
N VAL A 101 -6.52 -3.74 0.18
CA VAL A 101 -7.38 -3.22 1.24
C VAL A 101 -8.55 -4.17 1.45
N LEU A 102 -8.77 -4.56 2.71
CA LEU A 102 -10.03 -5.16 3.12
C LEU A 102 -11.08 -4.06 3.24
N ILE A 103 -11.85 -3.83 2.19
CA ILE A 103 -12.78 -2.70 2.15
C ILE A 103 -13.92 -2.94 3.14
N CYS A 104 -14.27 -1.88 3.89
CA CYS A 104 -15.44 -1.88 4.74
C CYS A 104 -16.71 -1.84 3.88
N THR A 105 -17.58 -2.84 3.97
CA THR A 105 -18.86 -2.87 3.24
C THR A 105 -19.92 -1.96 3.87
N GLU A 106 -19.76 -1.59 5.14
CA GLU A 106 -20.67 -0.71 5.89
C GLU A 106 -19.93 0.55 6.36
N ALA A 107 -19.49 1.37 5.40
CA ALA A 107 -18.70 2.57 5.67
C ALA A 107 -19.42 3.54 6.61
N GLN A 108 -18.76 3.91 7.71
CA GLN A 108 -19.21 4.88 8.69
C GLN A 108 -18.51 6.23 8.53
N LEU A 109 -17.23 6.21 8.15
CA LEU A 109 -16.38 7.40 8.01
C LEU A 109 -15.54 7.31 6.74
N THR A 110 -15.49 8.35 5.92
CA THR A 110 -14.62 8.37 4.72
C THR A 110 -13.85 9.67 4.58
N ALA A 111 -14.41 10.79 5.05
CA ALA A 111 -13.71 12.05 5.17
C ALA A 111 -12.49 11.89 6.09
N GLY A 112 -11.31 12.32 5.63
CA GLY A 112 -10.06 12.21 6.40
C GLY A 112 -9.42 10.80 6.41
N ALA A 113 -10.01 9.81 5.72
CA ALA A 113 -9.43 8.47 5.68
C ALA A 113 -8.02 8.49 5.06
N GLY A 114 -7.82 9.24 3.97
CA GLY A 114 -6.52 9.37 3.30
C GLY A 114 -5.40 9.89 4.21
N ASP A 115 -5.71 10.88 5.06
CA ASP A 115 -4.75 11.45 6.00
C ASP A 115 -4.35 10.41 7.06
N ASN A 116 -5.32 9.67 7.60
CA ASN A 116 -5.09 8.61 8.58
C ASN A 116 -4.29 7.45 7.97
N ILE A 117 -4.61 7.06 6.73
CA ILE A 117 -3.89 6.02 5.97
C ILE A 117 -2.44 6.43 5.74
N SER A 118 -2.22 7.67 5.27
CA SER A 118 -0.90 8.20 4.97
C SER A 118 -0.04 8.34 6.23
N ALA A 119 -0.61 8.87 7.31
CA ALA A 119 0.08 8.99 8.60
C ALA A 119 0.46 7.61 9.17
N ALA A 120 -0.44 6.63 9.09
CA ALA A 120 -0.20 5.28 9.58
C ALA A 120 0.87 4.52 8.76
N GLY A 121 0.97 4.79 7.46
CA GLY A 121 2.08 4.29 6.65
C GLY A 121 3.39 4.97 7.00
N LEU A 122 3.38 6.31 7.11
CA LEU A 122 4.57 7.12 7.35
C LEU A 122 5.26 6.78 8.68
N VAL A 123 4.50 6.57 9.76
CA VAL A 123 5.05 6.32 11.10
C VAL A 123 6.05 5.17 11.10
N LEU A 124 5.76 4.08 10.38
CA LEU A 124 6.63 2.91 10.31
C LEU A 124 7.92 3.13 9.53
N GLN A 125 8.01 4.21 8.74
CA GLN A 125 9.17 4.51 7.91
C GLN A 125 10.05 5.62 8.50
N VAL A 126 9.55 6.36 9.50
CA VAL A 126 10.29 7.46 10.17
C VAL A 126 10.59 7.17 11.65
N GLU A 127 9.91 6.21 12.28
CA GLU A 127 10.26 5.76 13.62
C GLU A 127 11.66 5.13 13.65
N LYS A 128 12.41 5.43 14.71
CA LYS A 128 13.78 4.94 14.92
C LYS A 128 13.82 3.47 15.29
#